data_AF-A0A1Q3X4A4-F1
#
_entry.id   AF-A0A1Q3X4A4-F1
#
_cell.length_a   1.000
_cell.length_b   1.000
_cell.length_c   1.000
_cell.angle_alpha   90.00
_cell.angle_beta   90.00
_cell.angle_gamma   90.00
#
_symmetry.space_group_name_H-M   'P 1'
#
loop_
_entity.id
_entity.type
_entity.pdbx_description
1 polymer ?
#
loop_
_entity_poly.entity_id
_entity_poly.type
_entity_poly.pdbx_seq_one_letter_code
_entity_poly.pdbx_strand_id
1 'polypeptide(L)'
;MVKEASERVEIVPPVFKAEKVRVTSEEVQEVVPAVYETVKERIVVKPATTRLEYVPAVFEDVEERVMVKPASKKAIEVPAVYEDVTEKKLVRAAYTTWKPGTATSIQRVNEKGEIFCLVEVPAEYQTVTNRVLKTPATTRYEEVPAEYGTVKRTVLKTPETTRSVEVPAEYAERDVAKMVKPATTVTKVVPVDYEREVMTQVQPATEKRVAVPAEYETVDQQVLVSPGKQYCTQVLCDVNATEAKITEIQKALQTAGFYSGPIDGNLGADTMAAVAAFQTAKGLASDGYLTVETVTALGISPQ
;
A
#
# COMPACT_ATOMS: atom_id res chain seq x y z
N MET A 1 12.25 10.73 -63.26
CA MET A 1 11.06 9.91 -62.94
C MET A 1 10.00 10.26 -63.96
N VAL A 2 9.48 9.25 -64.65
CA VAL A 2 8.71 9.41 -65.90
C VAL A 2 7.21 9.43 -65.60
N LYS A 3 6.42 10.26 -66.30
CA LYS A 3 4.95 10.20 -66.16
C LYS A 3 4.42 8.92 -66.75
N GLU A 4 3.68 8.16 -65.93
CA GLU A 4 2.95 6.98 -66.35
C GLU A 4 1.67 7.34 -67.12
N ALA A 5 1.16 6.38 -67.89
CA ALA A 5 -0.05 6.57 -68.66
C ALA A 5 -1.25 6.78 -67.73
N SER A 6 -2.06 7.80 -68.01
CA SER A 6 -3.22 8.17 -67.18
C SER A 6 -4.44 8.47 -68.04
N GLU A 7 -5.63 8.26 -67.48
CA GLU A 7 -6.90 8.45 -68.18
C GLU A 7 -7.58 9.72 -67.69
N ARG A 8 -7.76 10.70 -68.57
CA ARG A 8 -8.50 11.93 -68.28
C ARG A 8 -9.98 11.68 -68.53
N VAL A 9 -10.80 11.90 -67.51
CA VAL A 9 -12.26 11.81 -67.58
C VAL A 9 -12.86 13.20 -67.82
N GLU A 10 -13.53 13.39 -68.94
CA GLU A 10 -14.28 14.62 -69.28
C GLU A 10 -15.78 14.36 -69.11
N ILE A 11 -16.43 15.10 -68.20
CA ILE A 11 -17.86 14.94 -67.92
C ILE A 11 -18.66 15.84 -68.87
N VAL A 12 -19.45 15.24 -69.76
CA VAL A 12 -20.44 15.95 -70.58
C VAL A 12 -21.69 16.19 -69.75
N PRO A 13 -22.12 17.44 -69.51
CA PRO A 13 -23.28 17.75 -68.69
C PRO A 13 -24.59 17.26 -69.34
N PRO A 14 -25.63 16.98 -68.55
CA PRO A 14 -26.91 16.50 -69.06
C PRO A 14 -27.65 17.60 -69.84
N VAL A 15 -28.35 17.21 -70.90
CA VAL A 15 -29.16 18.12 -71.72
C VAL A 15 -30.61 18.04 -71.28
N PHE A 16 -31.15 19.18 -70.81
CA PHE A 16 -32.56 19.34 -70.46
C PHE A 16 -33.30 20.08 -71.59
N LYS A 17 -34.57 19.72 -71.78
CA LYS A 17 -35.49 20.41 -72.69
C LYS A 17 -36.65 20.97 -71.87
N ALA A 18 -36.96 22.25 -72.07
CA ALA A 18 -38.18 22.84 -71.53
C ALA A 18 -39.40 22.25 -72.26
N GLU A 19 -40.30 21.63 -71.50
CA GLU A 19 -41.57 21.11 -71.97
C GLU A 19 -42.70 21.81 -71.22
N LYS A 20 -43.63 22.40 -71.97
CA LYS A 20 -44.79 23.10 -71.40
C LYS A 20 -45.81 22.07 -70.94
N VAL A 21 -45.89 21.86 -69.63
CA VAL A 21 -46.87 20.98 -69.00
C VAL A 21 -48.00 21.83 -68.45
N ARG A 22 -49.22 21.58 -68.90
CA ARG A 22 -50.43 22.19 -68.36
C ARG A 22 -50.78 21.50 -67.04
N VAL A 23 -50.68 22.22 -65.93
CA VAL A 23 -51.04 21.74 -64.60
C VAL A 23 -52.53 22.01 -64.40
N THR A 24 -53.31 20.95 -64.30
CA THR A 24 -54.78 21.00 -64.08
C THR A 24 -55.18 20.82 -62.61
N SER A 25 -54.23 20.46 -61.75
CA SER A 25 -54.43 20.27 -60.32
C SER A 25 -53.11 20.34 -59.56
N GLU A 26 -53.12 20.96 -58.39
CA GLU A 26 -51.93 21.07 -57.53
C GLU A 26 -52.26 20.63 -56.09
N GLU A 27 -51.29 19.99 -55.43
CA GLU A 27 -51.42 19.48 -54.07
C GLU A 27 -51.04 20.55 -53.05
N VAL A 28 -52.05 21.10 -52.36
CA VAL A 28 -51.86 22.09 -51.29
C VAL A 28 -51.94 21.39 -49.94
N GLN A 29 -50.95 21.60 -49.07
CA GLN A 29 -50.94 21.05 -47.72
C GLN A 29 -51.65 21.99 -46.74
N GLU A 30 -52.74 21.53 -46.13
CA GLU A 30 -53.52 22.23 -45.11
C GLU A 30 -53.23 21.63 -43.73
N VAL A 31 -52.74 22.43 -42.77
CA VAL A 31 -52.39 21.95 -41.43
C VAL A 31 -53.60 22.04 -40.51
N VAL A 32 -54.13 20.89 -40.10
CA VAL A 32 -55.17 20.79 -39.07
C VAL A 32 -54.50 20.80 -37.69
N PRO A 33 -54.79 21.76 -36.81
CA PRO A 33 -54.13 21.89 -35.51
C PRO A 33 -54.52 20.78 -34.53
N ALA A 34 -53.66 20.54 -33.54
CA ALA A 34 -53.91 19.57 -32.47
C ALA A 34 -55.08 20.01 -31.56
N VAL A 35 -55.87 19.05 -31.11
CA VAL A 35 -57.01 19.27 -30.19
C VAL A 35 -56.64 18.79 -28.80
N TYR A 36 -56.83 19.66 -27.81
CA TYR A 36 -56.56 19.41 -26.39
C TYR A 36 -57.86 19.43 -25.58
N GLU A 37 -57.91 18.63 -24.52
CA GLU A 37 -58.98 18.59 -23.54
C GLU A 37 -58.40 18.83 -22.14
N THR A 38 -59.09 19.60 -21.31
CA THR A 38 -58.69 19.85 -19.92
C THR A 38 -59.11 18.66 -19.05
N VAL A 39 -58.13 17.87 -18.62
CA VAL A 39 -58.34 16.72 -17.73
C VAL A 39 -57.80 17.05 -16.35
N LYS A 40 -58.59 16.77 -15.31
CA LYS A 40 -58.14 16.88 -13.92
C LYS A 40 -57.18 15.76 -13.57
N GLU A 41 -55.93 16.11 -13.29
CA GLU A 41 -54.90 15.18 -12.85
C GLU A 41 -54.51 15.45 -11.38
N ARG A 42 -54.37 14.38 -10.59
CA ARG A 42 -54.02 14.45 -9.17
C ARG A 42 -52.51 14.47 -9.01
N ILE A 43 -51.93 15.66 -8.84
CA ILE A 43 -50.49 15.88 -8.74
C ILE A 43 -50.06 15.91 -7.27
N VAL A 44 -48.91 15.32 -6.95
CA VAL A 44 -48.26 15.43 -5.63
C VAL A 44 -47.78 16.87 -5.43
N VAL A 45 -48.33 17.56 -4.44
CA VAL A 45 -47.93 18.94 -4.07
C VAL A 45 -46.87 18.92 -2.97
N LYS A 46 -46.94 17.95 -2.05
CA LYS A 46 -45.90 17.69 -1.05
C LYS A 46 -45.63 16.18 -1.01
N PRO A 47 -44.38 15.73 -1.20
CA PRO A 47 -44.06 14.31 -1.12
C PRO A 47 -44.26 13.78 0.31
N ALA A 48 -44.42 12.46 0.45
CA ALA A 48 -44.40 11.83 1.76
C ALA A 48 -43.02 12.04 2.41
N THR A 49 -43.00 12.25 3.72
CA THR A 49 -41.76 12.49 4.48
C THR A 49 -41.76 11.69 5.78
N THR A 50 -40.59 11.29 6.24
CA THR A 50 -40.44 10.55 7.50
C THR A 50 -40.02 11.51 8.60
N ARG A 51 -40.87 11.71 9.61
CA ARG A 51 -40.49 12.39 10.86
C ARG A 51 -39.84 11.38 11.79
N LEU A 52 -38.77 11.80 12.46
CA LEU A 52 -38.16 11.05 13.55
C LEU A 52 -38.65 11.62 14.89
N GLU A 53 -39.20 10.76 15.73
CA GLU A 53 -39.63 11.07 17.09
C GLU A 53 -38.68 10.41 18.10
N TYR A 54 -38.17 11.20 19.04
CA TYR A 54 -37.26 10.73 20.09
C TYR A 54 -38.06 10.07 21.23
N VAL A 55 -37.70 8.82 21.55
CA VAL A 55 -38.25 8.08 22.68
C VAL A 55 -37.15 7.99 23.76
N PRO A 56 -37.30 8.67 24.91
CA PRO A 56 -36.27 8.72 25.94
C PRO A 56 -36.04 7.36 26.60
N ALA A 57 -34.83 7.18 27.13
CA ALA A 57 -34.46 6.01 27.92
C ALA A 57 -35.31 5.91 29.21
N VAL A 58 -35.69 4.68 29.56
CA VAL A 58 -36.41 4.37 30.81
C VAL A 58 -35.47 3.67 31.78
N PHE A 59 -35.39 4.20 33.00
CA PHE A 59 -34.57 3.68 34.09
C PHE A 59 -35.45 3.07 35.19
N GLU A 60 -34.89 2.12 35.93
CA GLU A 60 -35.53 1.45 37.06
C GLU A 60 -34.54 1.25 38.21
N ASP A 61 -34.97 1.51 39.44
CA ASP A 61 -34.14 1.24 40.63
C ASP A 61 -34.28 -0.21 41.05
N VAL A 62 -33.18 -0.97 40.98
CA VAL A 62 -33.11 -2.34 41.47
C VAL A 62 -32.41 -2.35 42.83
N GLU A 63 -33.04 -2.99 43.82
CA GLU A 63 -32.45 -3.19 45.14
C GLU A 63 -31.58 -4.44 45.17
N GLU A 64 -30.27 -4.25 45.35
CA GLU A 64 -29.30 -5.34 45.46
C GLU A 64 -28.91 -5.56 46.92
N ARG A 65 -29.04 -6.79 47.42
CA ARG A 65 -28.71 -7.14 48.82
C ARG A 65 -27.20 -7.36 48.95
N VAL A 66 -26.50 -6.38 49.50
CA VAL A 66 -25.04 -6.40 49.70
C VAL A 66 -24.73 -6.78 51.15
N MET A 67 -23.72 -7.65 51.33
CA MET A 67 -23.19 -7.97 52.66
C MET A 67 -22.38 -6.78 53.18
N VAL A 68 -22.88 -6.12 54.22
CA VAL A 68 -22.27 -4.92 54.83
C VAL A 68 -21.21 -5.32 55.87
N LYS A 69 -21.47 -6.40 56.63
CA LYS A 69 -20.49 -7.01 57.53
C LYS A 69 -20.51 -8.54 57.38
N PRO A 70 -19.35 -9.21 57.24
CA PRO A 70 -19.30 -10.66 57.22
C PRO A 70 -19.63 -11.25 58.60
N ALA A 71 -20.07 -12.51 58.62
CA ALA A 71 -20.25 -13.24 59.86
C ALA A 71 -18.90 -13.37 60.60
N SER A 72 -18.92 -13.26 61.93
CA SER A 72 -17.70 -13.28 62.75
C SER A 72 -17.88 -14.14 63.99
N LYS A 73 -16.77 -14.61 64.57
CA LYS A 73 -16.78 -15.45 65.77
C LYS A 73 -16.31 -14.63 66.97
N LYS A 74 -17.21 -14.39 67.91
CA LYS A 74 -16.88 -13.72 69.18
C LYS A 74 -16.29 -14.74 70.14
N ALA A 75 -15.04 -14.54 70.53
CA ALA A 75 -14.40 -15.33 71.57
C ALA A 75 -14.93 -14.92 72.95
N ILE A 76 -15.34 -15.91 73.74
CA ILE A 76 -15.74 -15.78 75.14
C ILE A 76 -14.79 -16.66 75.95
N GLU A 77 -14.02 -16.04 76.83
CA GLU A 77 -13.09 -16.75 77.72
C GLU A 77 -13.85 -17.39 78.88
N VAL A 78 -13.80 -18.71 78.96
CA VAL A 78 -14.28 -19.46 80.14
C VAL A 78 -13.09 -19.60 81.09
N PRO A 79 -13.11 -18.99 82.29
CA PRO A 79 -11.97 -18.98 83.19
C PRO A 79 -11.67 -20.37 83.74
N ALA A 80 -10.41 -20.60 84.12
CA ALA A 80 -9.97 -21.83 84.77
C ALA A 80 -10.68 -22.03 86.12
N VAL A 81 -11.20 -23.24 86.34
CA VAL A 81 -11.78 -23.63 87.64
C VAL A 81 -10.75 -24.42 88.41
N TYR A 82 -10.59 -24.06 89.69
CA TYR A 82 -9.63 -24.65 90.61
C TYR A 82 -10.37 -25.31 91.77
N GLU A 83 -9.74 -26.32 92.37
CA GLU A 83 -10.26 -27.04 93.53
C GLU A 83 -9.13 -27.22 94.55
N ASP A 84 -9.46 -27.00 95.83
CA ASP A 84 -8.51 -27.11 96.93
C ASP A 84 -8.46 -28.57 97.41
N VAL A 85 -7.36 -29.25 97.11
CA VAL A 85 -7.12 -30.64 97.51
C VAL A 85 -6.25 -30.65 98.76
N THR A 86 -6.79 -31.18 99.85
CA THR A 86 -6.08 -31.29 101.14
C THR A 86 -5.33 -32.61 101.25
N GLU A 87 -4.00 -32.55 101.35
CA GLU A 87 -3.14 -33.70 101.56
C GLU A 87 -2.56 -33.68 102.99
N LYS A 88 -2.60 -34.82 103.70
CA LYS A 88 -1.95 -34.95 105.03
C LYS A 88 -0.48 -35.30 104.85
N LYS A 89 0.38 -34.28 104.81
CA LYS A 89 1.82 -34.48 104.73
C LYS A 89 2.39 -34.80 106.12
N LEU A 90 3.11 -35.90 106.21
CA LEU A 90 3.84 -36.27 107.43
C LEU A 90 4.99 -35.27 107.64
N VAL A 91 4.91 -34.46 108.70
CA VAL A 91 5.99 -33.53 109.09
C VAL A 91 6.97 -34.23 110.02
N ARG A 92 6.46 -35.08 110.92
CA ARG A 92 7.28 -35.87 111.83
C ARG A 92 6.67 -37.25 112.05
N ALA A 93 7.45 -38.29 111.75
CA ALA A 93 7.08 -39.67 112.05
C ALA A 93 6.81 -39.85 113.55
N ALA A 94 5.94 -40.81 113.90
CA ALA A 94 5.77 -41.23 115.28
C ALA A 94 7.13 -41.71 115.81
N TYR A 95 7.48 -41.29 117.02
CA TYR A 95 8.76 -41.65 117.63
C TYR A 95 8.58 -41.80 119.14
N THR A 96 9.41 -42.63 119.73
CA THR A 96 9.35 -42.93 121.15
C THR A 96 10.36 -42.05 121.89
N THR A 97 9.95 -41.53 123.05
CA THR A 97 10.83 -40.69 123.87
C THR A 97 10.60 -40.94 125.35
N TRP A 98 11.68 -40.85 126.12
CA TRP A 98 11.67 -41.09 127.55
C TRP A 98 11.25 -39.82 128.27
N LYS A 99 10.07 -39.84 128.89
CA LYS A 99 9.60 -38.75 129.77
C LYS A 99 9.62 -39.20 131.23
N PRO A 100 9.91 -38.31 132.19
CA PRO A 100 9.82 -38.63 133.60
C PRO A 100 8.38 -39.06 133.95
N GLY A 101 8.23 -40.14 134.70
CA GLY A 101 6.96 -40.78 134.98
C GLY A 101 6.82 -41.23 136.44
N THR A 102 5.59 -41.47 136.86
CA THR A 102 5.28 -41.93 138.22
C THR A 102 5.40 -43.45 138.36
N ALA A 103 5.64 -43.93 139.59
CA ALA A 103 6.13 -45.28 139.88
C ALA A 103 5.20 -46.48 139.55
N THR A 104 4.05 -46.24 138.95
CA THR A 104 3.08 -47.27 138.53
C THR A 104 3.41 -47.94 137.19
N SER A 105 4.41 -47.48 136.44
CA SER A 105 4.75 -48.03 135.11
C SER A 105 6.25 -47.97 134.80
N ILE A 106 7.07 -48.49 135.72
CA ILE A 106 8.54 -48.42 135.64
C ILE A 106 9.06 -49.24 134.45
N GLN A 107 9.67 -48.56 133.48
CA GLN A 107 10.40 -49.20 132.38
C GLN A 107 11.91 -48.93 132.41
N ARG A 108 12.33 -47.78 132.94
CA ARG A 108 13.74 -47.44 133.14
C ARG A 108 13.91 -46.48 134.32
N VAL A 109 14.98 -46.67 135.10
CA VAL A 109 15.39 -45.80 136.20
C VAL A 109 16.85 -45.38 135.96
N ASN A 110 17.20 -44.13 136.24
CA ASN A 110 18.59 -43.67 136.14
C ASN A 110 19.34 -43.78 137.49
N GLU A 111 20.65 -43.52 137.49
CA GLU A 111 21.51 -43.58 138.67
C GLU A 111 21.11 -42.58 139.79
N LYS A 112 20.25 -41.61 139.49
CA LYS A 112 19.72 -40.61 140.44
C LYS A 112 18.31 -40.95 140.94
N GLY A 113 17.77 -42.12 140.59
CA GLY A 113 16.45 -42.59 141.02
C GLY A 113 15.27 -42.00 140.25
N GLU A 114 15.50 -41.27 139.17
CA GLU A 114 14.45 -40.70 138.34
C GLU A 114 13.87 -41.79 137.42
N ILE A 115 12.55 -41.98 137.48
CA ILE A 115 11.81 -42.97 136.71
C ILE A 115 11.43 -42.37 135.36
N PHE A 116 11.74 -43.07 134.27
CA PHE A 116 11.36 -42.70 132.92
C PHE A 116 10.43 -43.75 132.31
N CYS A 117 9.36 -43.27 131.68
CA CYS A 117 8.44 -44.06 130.87
C CYS A 117 8.72 -43.79 129.39
N LEU A 118 8.76 -44.85 128.57
CA LEU A 118 8.80 -44.69 127.13
C LEU A 118 7.41 -44.35 126.63
N VAL A 119 7.22 -43.11 126.18
CA VAL A 119 5.95 -42.64 125.63
C VAL A 119 6.08 -42.53 124.12
N GLU A 120 5.15 -43.14 123.39
CA GLU A 120 5.02 -42.96 121.95
C GLU A 120 4.40 -41.59 121.68
N VAL A 121 5.15 -40.71 121.02
CA VAL A 121 4.60 -39.44 120.53
C VAL A 121 4.02 -39.73 119.14
N PRO A 122 2.70 -39.52 118.92
CA PRO A 122 2.06 -39.88 117.66
C PRO A 122 2.62 -39.05 116.50
N ALA A 123 2.51 -39.61 115.30
CA ALA A 123 2.93 -38.96 114.07
C ALA A 123 2.22 -37.62 113.87
N GLU A 124 2.99 -36.59 113.57
CA GLU A 124 2.51 -35.23 113.40
C GLU A 124 2.32 -34.95 111.91
N TYR A 125 1.05 -34.88 111.51
CA TYR A 125 0.62 -34.59 110.14
C TYR A 125 0.20 -33.13 110.02
N GLN A 126 0.76 -32.43 109.06
CA GLN A 126 0.25 -31.12 108.64
C GLN A 126 -0.64 -31.32 107.42
N THR A 127 -1.87 -30.79 107.48
CA THR A 127 -2.72 -30.68 106.29
C THR A 127 -2.18 -29.57 105.41
N VAL A 128 -1.68 -29.94 104.22
CA VAL A 128 -1.28 -29.00 103.18
C VAL A 128 -2.44 -28.91 102.19
N THR A 129 -3.00 -27.71 102.05
CA THR A 129 -4.05 -27.44 101.05
C THR A 129 -3.38 -26.96 99.77
N ASN A 130 -3.46 -27.76 98.71
CA ASN A 130 -2.93 -27.42 97.39
C ASN A 130 -4.09 -27.06 96.46
N ARG A 131 -4.06 -25.87 95.85
CA ARG A 131 -5.05 -25.43 94.87
C ARG A 131 -4.73 -26.01 93.50
N VAL A 132 -5.43 -27.06 93.09
CA VAL A 132 -5.17 -27.79 91.85
C VAL A 132 -6.10 -27.29 90.73
N LEU A 133 -5.61 -27.30 89.49
CA LEU A 133 -6.40 -26.96 88.31
C LEU A 133 -7.39 -28.09 87.99
N LYS A 134 -8.70 -27.83 88.14
CA LYS A 134 -9.76 -28.82 87.88
C LYS A 134 -10.18 -28.84 86.42
N THR A 135 -10.38 -27.66 85.83
CA THR A 135 -10.63 -27.51 84.38
C THR A 135 -9.81 -26.35 83.83
N PRO A 136 -9.03 -26.54 82.76
CA PRO A 136 -8.26 -25.46 82.14
C PRO A 136 -9.16 -24.37 81.55
N ALA A 137 -8.66 -23.14 81.52
CA ALA A 137 -9.33 -22.05 80.81
C ALA A 137 -9.53 -22.44 79.34
N THR A 138 -10.73 -22.18 78.80
CA THR A 138 -11.12 -22.61 77.46
C THR A 138 -11.85 -21.47 76.75
N THR A 139 -11.53 -21.24 75.47
CA THR A 139 -12.22 -20.25 74.65
C THR A 139 -13.44 -20.89 73.99
N ARG A 140 -14.63 -20.35 74.25
CA ARG A 140 -15.85 -20.68 73.51
C ARG A 140 -16.10 -19.61 72.43
N TYR A 141 -16.55 -20.02 71.25
CA TYR A 141 -16.97 -19.10 70.20
C TYR A 141 -18.49 -18.98 70.13
N GLU A 142 -18.97 -17.76 69.96
CA GLU A 142 -20.36 -17.42 69.60
C GLU A 142 -20.38 -16.86 68.17
N GLU A 143 -21.28 -17.33 67.31
CA GLU A 143 -21.36 -16.90 65.92
C GLU A 143 -22.26 -15.66 65.79
N VAL A 144 -21.66 -14.55 65.38
CA VAL A 144 -22.37 -13.31 65.04
C VAL A 144 -22.71 -13.37 63.56
N PRO A 145 -24.01 -13.35 63.18
CA PRO A 145 -24.43 -13.49 61.78
C PRO A 145 -24.01 -12.29 60.93
N ALA A 146 -23.92 -12.51 59.61
CA ALA A 146 -23.59 -11.45 58.66
C ALA A 146 -24.72 -10.41 58.57
N GLU A 147 -24.35 -9.12 58.57
CA GLU A 147 -25.27 -8.02 58.35
C GLU A 147 -25.37 -7.71 56.85
N TYR A 148 -26.59 -7.54 56.36
CA TYR A 148 -26.87 -7.21 54.97
C TYR A 148 -27.66 -5.90 54.87
N GLY A 149 -27.29 -5.06 53.92
CA GLY A 149 -28.04 -3.87 53.52
C GLY A 149 -28.57 -4.02 52.10
N THR A 150 -29.51 -3.16 51.72
CA THR A 150 -29.92 -3.00 50.32
C THR A 150 -29.28 -1.75 49.74
N VAL A 151 -28.69 -1.88 48.55
CA VAL A 151 -28.18 -0.76 47.76
C VAL A 151 -29.11 -0.58 46.57
N LYS A 152 -29.64 0.63 46.39
CA LYS A 152 -30.39 0.98 45.18
C LYS A 152 -29.42 1.26 44.04
N ARG A 153 -29.57 0.54 42.95
CA ARG A 153 -28.84 0.77 41.70
C ARG A 153 -29.84 1.05 40.59
N THR A 154 -29.81 2.27 40.08
CA THR A 154 -30.55 2.67 38.88
C THR A 154 -29.96 1.95 37.67
N VAL A 155 -30.74 1.09 37.02
CA VAL A 155 -30.35 0.36 35.81
C VAL A 155 -31.16 0.81 34.60
N LEU A 156 -30.57 0.72 33.42
CA LEU A 156 -31.25 1.00 32.16
C LEU A 156 -32.24 -0.13 31.84
N LYS A 157 -33.54 0.14 31.94
CA LYS A 157 -34.62 -0.82 31.65
C LYS A 157 -34.95 -0.87 30.16
N THR A 158 -34.94 0.29 29.50
CA THR A 158 -35.19 0.41 28.05
C THR A 158 -34.29 1.51 27.50
N PRO A 159 -33.45 1.22 26.48
CA PRO A 159 -32.58 2.23 25.87
C PRO A 159 -33.40 3.33 25.19
N GLU A 160 -32.80 4.50 25.01
CA GLU A 160 -33.35 5.52 24.13
C GLU A 160 -33.44 4.99 22.69
N THR A 161 -34.51 5.32 21.99
CA THR A 161 -34.73 4.89 20.60
C THR A 161 -35.35 6.02 19.80
N THR A 162 -35.23 5.93 18.48
CA THR A 162 -35.87 6.88 17.56
C THR A 162 -36.93 6.14 16.76
N ARG A 163 -38.16 6.64 16.79
CA ARG A 163 -39.28 6.09 16.01
C ARG A 163 -39.44 6.89 14.72
N SER A 164 -39.55 6.21 13.59
CA SER A 164 -40.03 6.81 12.34
C SER A 164 -41.56 6.89 12.33
N VAL A 165 -42.08 8.06 11.97
CA VAL A 165 -43.51 8.32 11.72
C VAL A 165 -43.63 8.86 10.30
N GLU A 166 -44.40 8.15 9.47
CA GLU A 166 -44.62 8.54 8.07
C GLU A 166 -45.68 9.65 8.01
N VAL A 167 -45.31 10.78 7.42
CA VAL A 167 -46.21 11.88 7.07
C VAL A 167 -46.63 11.68 5.61
N PRO A 168 -47.93 11.45 5.32
CA PRO A 168 -48.38 11.09 3.98
C PRO A 168 -48.24 12.25 2.99
N ALA A 169 -48.14 11.91 1.69
CA ALA A 169 -48.07 12.88 0.61
C ALA A 169 -49.39 13.69 0.48
N GLU A 170 -49.26 14.99 0.24
CA GLU A 170 -50.38 15.89 -0.05
C GLU A 170 -50.55 16.04 -1.56
N TYR A 171 -51.79 15.96 -2.04
CA TYR A 171 -52.13 15.99 -3.45
C TYR A 171 -53.15 17.08 -3.74
N ALA A 172 -53.07 17.68 -4.94
CA ALA A 172 -54.10 18.58 -5.45
C ALA A 172 -54.47 18.19 -6.88
N GLU A 173 -55.72 18.46 -7.26
CA GLU A 173 -56.15 18.40 -8.65
C GLU A 173 -55.62 19.62 -9.41
N ARG A 174 -55.10 19.40 -10.62
CA ARG A 174 -54.77 20.44 -11.59
C ARG A 174 -55.42 20.10 -12.92
N ASP A 175 -55.98 21.11 -13.59
CA ASP A 175 -56.46 20.98 -14.96
C ASP A 175 -55.26 20.96 -15.91
N VAL A 176 -55.02 19.82 -16.55
CA VAL A 176 -53.91 19.61 -17.49
C VAL A 176 -54.47 19.49 -18.90
N ALA A 177 -53.92 20.25 -19.85
CA ALA A 177 -54.30 20.17 -21.26
C ALA A 177 -53.73 18.90 -21.90
N LYS A 178 -54.53 17.82 -21.92
CA LYS A 178 -54.17 16.55 -22.52
C LYS A 178 -54.48 16.58 -24.02
N MET A 179 -53.50 16.27 -24.85
CA MET A 179 -53.70 16.19 -26.30
C MET A 179 -54.57 14.96 -26.64
N VAL A 180 -55.72 15.20 -27.26
CA VAL A 180 -56.69 14.16 -27.66
C VAL A 180 -56.52 13.80 -29.14
N LYS A 181 -56.18 14.78 -29.99
CA LYS A 181 -55.84 14.56 -31.40
C LYS A 181 -54.56 15.33 -31.75
N PRO A 182 -53.53 14.68 -32.33
CA PRO A 182 -52.35 15.39 -32.82
C PRO A 182 -52.70 16.26 -34.04
N ALA A 183 -51.83 17.22 -34.33
CA ALA A 183 -51.93 17.98 -35.57
C ALA A 183 -51.66 17.06 -36.78
N THR A 184 -52.43 17.24 -37.85
CA THR A 184 -52.33 16.43 -39.07
C THR A 184 -52.30 17.34 -40.29
N THR A 185 -51.37 17.10 -41.22
CA THR A 185 -51.37 17.77 -42.52
C THR A 185 -52.26 16.99 -43.49
N VAL A 186 -53.25 17.65 -44.07
CA VAL A 186 -54.14 17.09 -45.10
C VAL A 186 -53.72 17.66 -46.46
N THR A 187 -53.37 16.78 -47.39
CA THR A 187 -53.12 17.18 -48.78
C THR A 187 -54.46 17.35 -49.51
N LYS A 188 -54.69 18.55 -50.03
CA LYS A 188 -55.89 18.92 -50.78
C LYS A 188 -55.50 19.18 -52.24
N VAL A 189 -56.05 18.39 -53.15
CA VAL A 189 -55.91 18.61 -54.58
C VAL A 189 -56.82 19.79 -54.98
N VAL A 190 -56.22 20.93 -55.33
CA VAL A 190 -56.92 22.14 -55.76
C VAL A 190 -56.87 22.22 -57.29
N PRO A 191 -58.00 22.44 -57.99
CA PRO A 191 -57.99 22.67 -59.42
C PRO A 191 -57.29 24.01 -59.71
N VAL A 192 -56.25 23.94 -60.53
CA VAL A 192 -55.49 25.09 -61.05
C VAL A 192 -55.42 24.92 -62.55
N ASP A 193 -55.22 26.01 -63.31
CA ASP A 193 -55.02 25.90 -64.76
C ASP A 193 -53.93 26.89 -65.19
N TYR A 194 -52.70 26.37 -65.28
CA TYR A 194 -51.55 27.14 -65.75
C TYR A 194 -50.56 26.25 -66.52
N GLU A 195 -49.85 26.83 -67.49
CA GLU A 195 -48.69 26.20 -68.10
C GLU A 195 -47.45 26.45 -67.22
N ARG A 196 -46.69 25.40 -66.92
CA ARG A 196 -45.32 25.54 -66.41
C ARG A 196 -44.34 24.84 -67.34
N GLU A 197 -43.17 25.44 -67.51
CA GLU A 197 -42.07 24.81 -68.22
C GLU A 197 -41.34 23.86 -67.27
N VAL A 198 -41.51 22.56 -67.50
CA VAL A 198 -40.77 21.51 -66.79
C VAL A 198 -39.52 21.21 -67.60
N MET A 199 -38.35 21.24 -66.97
CA MET A 199 -37.10 20.84 -67.61
C MET A 199 -36.95 19.32 -67.58
N THR A 200 -37.51 18.65 -68.59
CA THR A 200 -37.36 17.20 -68.76
C THR A 200 -35.94 16.89 -69.23
N GLN A 201 -35.24 15.97 -68.55
CA GLN A 201 -33.91 15.52 -68.95
C GLN A 201 -34.03 14.65 -70.22
N VAL A 202 -33.43 15.11 -71.32
CA VAL A 202 -33.48 14.40 -72.61
C VAL A 202 -32.24 13.54 -72.82
N GLN A 203 -31.09 13.97 -72.29
CA GLN A 203 -29.86 13.16 -72.30
C GLN A 203 -29.20 13.20 -70.91
N PRO A 204 -28.84 12.02 -70.34
CA PRO A 204 -28.09 11.96 -69.09
C PRO A 204 -26.64 12.44 -69.28
N ALA A 205 -26.00 12.83 -68.18
CA ALA A 205 -24.59 13.17 -68.18
C ALA A 205 -23.77 11.94 -68.59
N THR A 206 -22.77 12.12 -69.46
CA THR A 206 -21.92 11.02 -69.95
C THR A 206 -20.46 11.38 -69.76
N GLU A 207 -19.66 10.45 -69.24
CA GLU A 207 -18.21 10.65 -69.15
C GLU A 207 -17.49 10.13 -70.41
N LYS A 208 -16.57 10.95 -70.94
CA LYS A 208 -15.68 10.59 -72.02
C LYS A 208 -14.27 10.43 -71.47
N ARG A 209 -13.68 9.26 -71.68
CA ARG A 209 -12.34 8.92 -71.20
C ARG A 209 -11.31 9.07 -72.31
N VAL A 210 -10.23 9.81 -72.04
CA VAL A 210 -9.15 10.10 -73.00
C VAL A 210 -7.82 9.67 -72.39
N ALA A 211 -7.15 8.71 -73.02
CA ALA A 211 -5.86 8.19 -72.57
C ALA A 211 -4.72 9.17 -72.90
N VAL A 212 -3.87 9.45 -71.91
CA VAL A 212 -2.64 10.23 -72.03
C VAL A 212 -1.44 9.25 -71.97
N PRO A 213 -0.58 9.18 -73.01
CA PRO A 213 0.53 8.22 -73.06
C PRO A 213 1.69 8.59 -72.13
N ALA A 214 2.53 7.59 -71.81
CA ALA A 214 3.68 7.74 -70.91
C ALA A 214 4.93 8.39 -71.57
N GLU A 215 5.70 9.13 -70.76
CA GLU A 215 6.51 10.31 -71.12
C GLU A 215 8.04 10.10 -70.84
N TYR A 216 8.67 9.12 -71.51
CA TYR A 216 9.96 8.52 -71.10
C TYR A 216 11.26 9.30 -71.39
N GLU A 217 12.28 9.11 -70.53
CA GLU A 217 13.66 9.62 -70.69
C GLU A 217 14.70 8.67 -70.05
N THR A 218 15.88 8.50 -70.66
CA THR A 218 16.97 7.61 -70.21
C THR A 218 18.12 8.39 -69.57
N VAL A 219 18.70 7.87 -68.49
CA VAL A 219 19.78 8.52 -67.72
C VAL A 219 21.00 7.60 -67.62
N ASP A 220 22.17 8.08 -68.02
CA ASP A 220 23.44 7.35 -67.89
C ASP A 220 23.98 7.42 -66.46
N GLN A 221 24.42 6.27 -65.92
CA GLN A 221 25.00 6.17 -64.59
C GLN A 221 26.39 5.50 -64.65
N GLN A 222 27.41 6.16 -64.12
CA GLN A 222 28.75 5.58 -63.98
C GLN A 222 28.86 4.70 -62.73
N VAL A 223 29.48 3.53 -62.87
CA VAL A 223 29.68 2.55 -61.79
C VAL A 223 31.18 2.28 -61.63
N LEU A 224 31.65 2.20 -60.38
CA LEU A 224 33.06 1.99 -60.04
C LEU A 224 33.50 0.56 -60.39
N VAL A 225 34.49 0.42 -61.28
CA VAL A 225 34.86 -0.88 -61.88
C VAL A 225 35.90 -1.68 -61.08
N SER A 226 36.67 -1.05 -60.17
CA SER A 226 37.67 -1.75 -59.33
C SER A 226 38.14 -0.91 -58.11
N PRO A 227 38.43 -1.53 -56.94
CA PRO A 227 39.01 -0.84 -55.79
C PRO A 227 40.56 -0.77 -55.84
N GLY A 228 41.14 0.31 -55.30
CA GLY A 228 42.59 0.53 -55.23
C GLY A 228 43.31 -0.27 -54.14
N LYS A 229 44.59 -0.61 -54.37
CA LYS A 229 45.46 -1.30 -53.40
C LYS A 229 46.21 -0.31 -52.51
N GLN A 230 46.32 -0.61 -51.22
CA GLN A 230 47.12 0.14 -50.24
C GLN A 230 48.31 -0.71 -49.78
N TYR A 231 49.45 -0.08 -49.48
CA TYR A 231 50.60 -0.70 -48.82
C TYR A 231 51.25 0.31 -47.84
N CYS A 232 51.89 -0.20 -46.79
CA CYS A 232 52.63 0.60 -45.80
C CYS A 232 54.10 0.17 -45.84
N THR A 233 55.01 1.14 -45.93
CA THR A 233 56.47 0.92 -45.97
C THR A 233 57.18 1.87 -45.01
N GLN A 234 58.40 1.54 -44.59
CA GLN A 234 59.17 2.34 -43.64
C GLN A 234 59.91 3.47 -44.36
N VAL A 235 59.49 4.71 -44.11
CA VAL A 235 60.14 5.94 -44.59
C VAL A 235 61.31 6.30 -43.68
N LEU A 236 62.43 6.72 -44.26
CA LEU A 236 63.58 7.29 -43.54
C LEU A 236 63.12 8.59 -42.86
N CYS A 237 63.20 8.61 -41.53
CA CYS A 237 62.75 9.75 -40.73
C CYS A 237 63.77 10.90 -40.71
N ASP A 238 63.27 12.12 -40.50
CA ASP A 238 64.04 13.38 -40.55
C ASP A 238 65.34 13.37 -39.73
N VAL A 239 65.35 12.67 -38.59
CA VAL A 239 66.52 12.55 -37.72
C VAL A 239 67.70 11.82 -38.36
N ASN A 240 67.45 10.94 -39.34
CA ASN A 240 68.47 10.25 -40.12
C ASN A 240 68.69 10.90 -41.49
N ALA A 241 67.69 11.63 -42.01
CA ALA A 241 67.77 12.44 -43.23
C ALA A 241 68.52 13.78 -42.97
N THR A 242 69.72 13.69 -42.40
CA THR A 242 70.62 14.85 -42.23
C THR A 242 71.13 15.35 -43.59
N GLU A 243 71.50 16.63 -43.68
CA GLU A 243 72.04 17.26 -44.90
C GLU A 243 73.17 16.44 -45.55
N ALA A 244 74.05 15.85 -44.74
CA ALA A 244 75.13 14.96 -45.20
C ALA A 244 74.60 13.65 -45.83
N LYS A 245 73.55 13.04 -45.24
CA LYS A 245 72.91 11.83 -45.79
C LYS A 245 72.10 12.13 -47.05
N ILE A 246 71.39 13.26 -47.09
CA ILE A 246 70.67 13.71 -48.30
C ILE A 246 71.66 14.04 -49.43
N THR A 247 72.81 14.66 -49.11
CA THR A 247 73.93 14.88 -50.07
C THR A 247 74.43 13.56 -50.65
N GLU A 248 74.54 12.51 -49.84
CA GLU A 248 74.92 11.16 -50.28
C GLU A 248 73.85 10.55 -51.20
N ILE A 249 72.57 10.69 -50.84
CA ILE A 249 71.41 10.23 -51.63
C ILE A 249 71.32 10.96 -52.98
N GLN A 250 71.48 12.29 -53.02
CA GLN A 250 71.52 13.08 -54.26
C GLN A 250 72.69 12.65 -55.15
N LYS A 251 73.88 12.38 -54.59
CA LYS A 251 75.02 11.83 -55.33
C LYS A 251 74.72 10.45 -55.91
N ALA A 252 74.10 9.55 -55.14
CA ALA A 252 73.75 8.22 -55.61
C ALA A 252 72.67 8.26 -56.70
N LEU A 253 71.63 9.09 -56.56
CA LEU A 253 70.60 9.31 -57.58
C LEU A 253 71.18 9.93 -58.86
N GLN A 254 72.14 10.86 -58.75
CA GLN A 254 72.83 11.44 -59.89
C GLN A 254 73.72 10.42 -60.60
N THR A 255 74.47 9.62 -59.85
CA THR A 255 75.28 8.51 -60.38
C THR A 255 74.41 7.42 -61.03
N ALA A 256 73.21 7.17 -60.49
CA ALA A 256 72.21 6.29 -61.10
C ALA A 256 71.50 6.90 -62.32
N GLY A 257 71.73 8.18 -62.63
CA GLY A 257 71.16 8.90 -63.79
C GLY A 257 69.76 9.48 -63.58
N PHE A 258 69.21 9.44 -62.35
CA PHE A 258 67.85 9.91 -62.05
C PHE A 258 67.79 11.35 -61.52
N TYR A 259 68.92 11.93 -61.06
CA TYR A 259 68.96 13.29 -60.52
C TYR A 259 69.99 14.19 -61.24
N SER A 260 69.50 15.25 -61.87
CA SER A 260 70.33 16.26 -62.59
C SER A 260 70.46 17.59 -61.84
N GLY A 261 69.86 17.71 -60.65
CA GLY A 261 69.92 18.92 -59.83
C GLY A 261 71.25 19.12 -59.09
N PRO A 262 71.41 20.26 -58.39
CA PRO A 262 72.56 20.51 -57.52
C PRO A 262 72.57 19.53 -56.35
N ILE A 263 73.75 19.05 -55.97
CA ILE A 263 73.93 18.27 -54.74
C ILE A 263 74.17 19.26 -53.61
N ASP A 264 73.10 19.61 -52.89
CA ASP A 264 73.06 20.66 -51.88
C ASP A 264 72.61 20.17 -50.48
N GLY A 265 72.29 18.88 -50.35
CA GLY A 265 71.83 18.28 -49.10
C GLY A 265 70.38 18.56 -48.73
N ASN A 266 69.59 19.19 -49.60
CA ASN A 266 68.18 19.49 -49.34
C ASN A 266 67.22 18.51 -50.05
N LEU A 267 66.25 17.98 -49.31
CA LEU A 267 65.22 17.09 -49.88
C LEU A 267 64.10 17.90 -50.57
N GLY A 268 64.47 18.58 -51.67
CA GLY A 268 63.56 19.37 -52.50
C GLY A 268 62.67 18.54 -53.42
N ALA A 269 61.73 19.22 -54.09
CA ALA A 269 60.78 18.61 -55.02
C ALA A 269 61.47 17.83 -56.16
N ASP A 270 62.56 18.37 -56.72
CA ASP A 270 63.33 17.70 -57.77
C ASP A 270 64.02 16.42 -57.27
N THR A 271 64.50 16.43 -56.01
CA THR A 271 65.07 15.24 -55.37
C THR A 271 63.99 14.19 -55.15
N MET A 272 62.81 14.57 -54.66
CA MET A 272 61.66 13.65 -54.50
C MET A 272 61.13 13.12 -55.84
N ALA A 273 61.11 13.93 -56.90
CA ALA A 273 60.74 13.49 -58.24
C ALA A 273 61.76 12.48 -58.81
N ALA A 274 63.06 12.70 -58.59
CA ALA A 274 64.11 11.74 -58.93
C ALA A 274 64.00 10.44 -58.13
N VAL A 275 63.62 10.51 -56.84
CA VAL A 275 63.32 9.35 -56.00
C VAL A 275 62.12 8.58 -56.56
N ALA A 276 61.00 9.25 -56.88
CA ALA A 276 59.81 8.63 -57.46
C ALA A 276 60.12 7.97 -58.82
N ALA A 277 60.93 8.61 -59.67
CA ALA A 277 61.37 8.07 -60.95
C ALA A 277 62.27 6.84 -60.76
N PHE A 278 63.23 6.90 -59.84
CA PHE A 278 64.08 5.76 -59.48
C PHE A 278 63.25 4.59 -58.94
N GLN A 279 62.31 4.85 -58.01
CA GLN A 279 61.40 3.85 -57.48
C GLN A 279 60.58 3.18 -58.58
N THR A 280 59.95 3.97 -59.45
CA THR A 280 59.20 3.48 -60.61
C THR A 280 60.07 2.57 -61.50
N ALA A 281 61.29 3.00 -61.81
CA ALA A 281 62.23 2.23 -62.63
C ALA A 281 62.78 0.97 -61.94
N LYS A 282 62.76 0.91 -60.60
CA LYS A 282 63.11 -0.26 -59.80
C LYS A 282 61.92 -1.14 -59.42
N GLY A 283 60.70 -0.79 -59.83
CA GLY A 283 59.48 -1.52 -59.46
C GLY A 283 59.11 -1.38 -57.98
N LEU A 284 59.64 -0.37 -57.30
CA LEU A 284 59.29 -0.01 -55.93
C LEU A 284 58.03 0.87 -55.90
N ALA A 285 57.55 1.11 -54.69
CA ALA A 285 56.56 2.14 -54.37
C ALA A 285 56.94 3.50 -55.01
N SER A 286 56.26 3.91 -56.09
CA SER A 286 56.54 5.15 -56.82
C SER A 286 55.95 6.40 -56.14
N ASP A 287 56.00 6.45 -54.81
CA ASP A 287 55.38 7.48 -53.98
C ASP A 287 56.27 8.70 -53.76
N GLY A 288 57.57 8.61 -54.08
CA GLY A 288 58.55 9.68 -53.96
C GLY A 288 59.16 9.84 -52.56
N TYR A 289 58.72 9.05 -51.59
CA TYR A 289 59.26 9.10 -50.23
C TYR A 289 60.56 8.30 -50.14
N LEU A 290 61.55 8.81 -49.39
CA LEU A 290 62.80 8.08 -49.15
C LEU A 290 62.57 6.90 -48.20
N THR A 291 62.09 5.77 -48.73
CA THR A 291 61.94 4.53 -47.95
C THR A 291 63.28 3.87 -47.65
N VAL A 292 63.35 3.10 -46.57
CA VAL A 292 64.55 2.31 -46.22
C VAL A 292 64.94 1.39 -47.39
N GLU A 293 63.97 0.80 -48.07
CA GLU A 293 64.18 0.02 -49.30
C GLU A 293 64.81 0.85 -50.43
N THR A 294 64.33 2.09 -50.61
CA THR A 294 64.84 3.00 -51.65
C THR A 294 66.28 3.44 -51.38
N VAL A 295 66.60 3.80 -50.13
CA VAL A 295 67.96 4.20 -49.72
C VAL A 295 68.92 3.01 -49.80
N THR A 296 68.47 1.81 -49.41
CA THR A 296 69.24 0.57 -49.56
C THR A 296 69.46 0.22 -51.05
N ALA A 297 68.47 0.42 -51.90
CA ALA A 297 68.57 0.20 -53.35
C ALA A 297 69.51 1.20 -54.06
N LEU A 298 69.77 2.37 -53.44
CA LEU A 298 70.80 3.32 -53.85
C LEU A 298 72.21 2.94 -53.32
N GLY A 299 72.32 1.87 -52.53
CA GLY A 299 73.59 1.39 -51.96
C GLY A 299 74.05 2.12 -50.70
N ILE A 300 73.19 2.94 -50.08
CA ILE A 300 73.51 3.76 -48.90
C ILE A 300 73.00 3.07 -47.63
N SER A 301 73.78 3.12 -46.55
CA SER A 301 73.33 2.62 -45.24
C SER A 301 72.21 3.51 -44.66
N PRO A 302 71.05 2.94 -44.27
CA PRO A 302 69.93 3.69 -43.71
C PRO A 302 70.10 4.08 -42.22
N GLN A 303 71.21 3.69 -41.59
CA GLN A 303 71.68 4.17 -40.28
C GLN A 303 72.72 5.30 -40.44
#